data_AF-A0A1H9IJV4-F1
#
_entry.id   AF-A0A1H9IJV4-F1
#
_cell.length_a   1.000
_cell.length_b   1.000
_cell.length_c   1.000
_cell.angle_alpha   90.00
_cell.angle_beta   90.00
_cell.angle_gamma   90.00
#
_symmetry.space_group_name_H-M   'P 1'
#
loop_
_entity.id
_entity.type
_entity.pdbx_description
1 polymer ?
#
loop_
_entity_poly.entity_id
_entity_poly.type
_entity_poly.pdbx_seq_one_letter_code
_entity_poly.pdbx_strand_id
1 'polypeptide(L)'
;MKIRKANYSDTEGIAKVHVDSWRTTYKGIIPNNFLENLSYQKRNDLWVRNLSEENSYTFVAENYEGSIVGFISGNCNPGNL
;
A
#
# COMPACT_ATOMS: atom_id res chain seq x y z
N MET A 1 -12.36 9.69 10.99
CA MET A 1 -11.72 8.59 10.25
C MET A 1 -12.62 8.26 9.08
N LYS A 2 -12.07 8.18 7.87
CA LYS A 2 -12.84 7.96 6.64
C LYS A 2 -12.20 6.85 5.82
N ILE A 3 -13.02 5.96 5.26
CA ILE A 3 -12.60 5.00 4.23
C ILE A 3 -13.06 5.54 2.88
N ARG A 4 -12.17 5.56 1.90
CA ARG A 4 -12.48 6.03 0.53
C ARG A 4 -11.64 5.32 -0.51
N LYS A 5 -12.06 5.39 -1.77
CA LYS A 5 -11.24 4.94 -2.91
C LYS A 5 -9.91 5.70 -2.91
N ALA A 6 -8.82 4.97 -3.14
CA ALA A 6 -7.50 5.55 -3.30
C ALA A 6 -7.42 6.37 -4.60
N ASN A 7 -6.62 7.42 -4.58
CA ASN A 7 -6.23 8.17 -5.76
C ASN A 7 -4.70 8.35 -5.78
N TYR A 8 -4.16 8.93 -6.86
CA TYR A 8 -2.72 9.05 -7.05
C TYR A 8 -1.99 9.86 -5.95
N SER A 9 -2.63 10.82 -5.28
CA SER A 9 -1.98 11.54 -4.19
C SER A 9 -1.82 10.71 -2.92
N ASP A 10 -2.48 9.55 -2.83
CA ASP A 10 -2.39 8.67 -1.66
C ASP A 10 -1.18 7.72 -1.71
N THR A 11 -0.52 7.58 -2.87
CA THR A 11 0.49 6.53 -3.10
C THR A 11 1.66 6.60 -2.14
N GLU A 12 2.09 7.80 -1.76
CA GLU A 12 3.17 7.98 -0.77
C GLU A 12 2.74 7.50 0.62
N GLY A 13 1.52 7.84 1.04
CA GLY A 13 0.94 7.38 2.29
C GLY A 13 0.76 5.86 2.32
N ILE A 14 0.25 5.28 1.23
CA ILE A 14 0.12 3.83 1.08
C ILE A 14 1.49 3.14 1.13
N ALA A 15 2.50 3.70 0.44
CA ALA A 15 3.86 3.16 0.43
C ALA A 15 4.48 3.17 1.83
N LYS A 16 4.28 4.25 2.59
CA LYS A 16 4.72 4.34 3.98
C LYS A 16 4.08 3.27 4.85
N VAL A 17 2.75 3.20 4.84
CA VAL A 17 1.99 2.18 5.61
C VAL A 17 2.46 0.77 5.24
N HIS A 18 2.62 0.47 3.94
CA HIS A 18 3.08 -0.85 3.48
C HIS A 18 4.45 -1.21 4.07
N VAL A 19 5.44 -0.33 3.95
CA VAL A 19 6.82 -0.60 4.41
C VAL A 19 6.87 -0.70 5.94
N ASP A 20 6.19 0.21 6.65
CA ASP A 20 6.18 0.23 8.12
C ASP A 20 5.49 -1.01 8.70
N SER A 21 4.35 -1.40 8.13
CA SER A 21 3.66 -2.65 8.49
C SER A 21 4.55 -3.87 8.23
N TRP A 22 5.22 -3.95 7.09
CA TRP A 22 6.10 -5.09 6.80
C TRP A 22 7.28 -5.20 7.76
N ARG A 23 7.97 -4.08 8.04
CA ARG A 23 9.11 -4.04 8.97
C ARG A 23 8.74 -4.45 10.38
N THR A 24 7.53 -4.12 10.82
CA THR A 24 7.06 -4.43 12.18
C THR A 24 6.45 -5.82 12.27
N THR A 25 5.54 -6.18 11.37
CA THR A 25 4.80 -7.46 11.42
C THR A 25 5.69 -8.66 11.10
N TYR A 26 6.66 -8.54 10.19
CA TYR A 26 7.51 -9.66 9.76
C TYR A 26 8.88 -9.70 10.42
N LYS A 27 9.15 -8.82 11.40
CA LYS A 27 10.40 -8.84 12.17
C LYS A 27 10.58 -10.20 12.85
N GLY A 28 11.76 -10.81 12.66
CA GLY A 28 12.06 -12.14 13.20
C GLY A 28 11.47 -13.30 12.40
N ILE A 29 10.65 -13.04 11.38
CA ILE A 29 10.13 -14.04 10.43
C ILE A 29 10.91 -13.95 9.11
N ILE A 30 11.13 -12.72 8.62
CA ILE A 30 11.89 -12.41 7.40
C ILE A 30 13.26 -11.83 7.79
N PRO A 31 14.34 -12.12 7.03
CA PRO A 31 15.66 -11.55 7.31
C PRO A 31 15.65 -10.03 7.45
N ASN A 32 16.30 -9.53 8.51
CA ASN A 32 16.30 -8.09 8.82
C ASN A 32 16.87 -7.25 7.69
N ASN A 33 17.93 -7.71 7.02
CA ASN A 33 18.53 -7.01 5.89
C ASN A 33 17.51 -6.82 4.74
N PHE A 34 16.59 -7.75 4.52
CA PHE A 34 15.54 -7.60 3.52
C PHE A 34 14.53 -6.52 3.96
N LEU A 35 14.07 -6.56 5.22
CA LEU A 35 13.10 -5.60 5.76
C LEU A 35 13.67 -4.17 5.82
N GLU A 36 14.94 -4.02 6.17
CA GLU A 36 15.63 -2.72 6.20
C GLU A 36 15.77 -2.13 4.79
N ASN A 37 16.01 -2.97 3.79
CA ASN A 37 16.14 -2.57 2.38
C ASN A 37 14.79 -2.29 1.68
N LEU A 38 13.65 -2.48 2.36
CA LEU A 38 12.36 -1.99 1.83
C LEU A 38 12.40 -0.47 1.68
N SER A 39 12.09 0.02 0.48
CA SER A 39 12.15 1.45 0.14
C SER A 39 10.76 2.03 -0.04
N TYR A 40 10.47 3.14 0.63
CA TYR A 40 9.24 3.90 0.42
C TYR A 40 9.11 4.35 -1.03
N GLN A 41 10.18 4.85 -1.64
CA GLN A 41 10.17 5.29 -3.04
C GLN A 41 9.81 4.15 -3.99
N LYS A 42 10.48 2.99 -3.87
CA LYS A 42 10.18 1.82 -4.72
C LYS A 42 8.73 1.34 -4.52
N ARG A 43 8.18 1.44 -3.31
CA ARG A 43 6.78 1.11 -3.03
C ARG A 43 5.81 2.17 -3.55
N ASN A 44 6.18 3.44 -3.52
CA ASN A 44 5.40 4.51 -4.13
C ASN A 44 5.26 4.29 -5.64
N ASP A 45 6.37 4.04 -6.34
CA ASP A 45 6.37 3.77 -7.78
C ASP A 45 5.53 2.52 -8.14
N LEU A 46 5.55 1.51 -7.27
CA LEU A 46 4.69 0.34 -7.41
C LEU A 46 3.21 0.72 -7.27
N TRP A 47 2.85 1.51 -6.27
CA TRP A 47 1.45 1.91 -6.06
C TRP A 47 0.93 2.84 -7.14
N VAL A 48 1.76 3.73 -7.69
CA VAL A 48 1.41 4.52 -8.88
C VAL A 48 0.99 3.61 -10.03
N ARG A 49 1.75 2.53 -10.28
CA ARG A 49 1.39 1.54 -11.32
C ARG A 49 0.13 0.75 -10.96
N ASN A 50 0.03 0.25 -9.73
CA ASN A 50 -1.12 -0.56 -9.31
C ASN A 50 -2.45 0.23 -9.37
N LEU A 51 -2.42 1.54 -9.10
CA LEU A 51 -3.61 2.40 -9.21
C LEU A 51 -3.98 2.75 -10.66
N SER A 52 -3.07 2.57 -11.62
CA SER A 52 -3.35 2.75 -13.04
C SER A 52 -4.01 1.53 -13.70
N GLU A 53 -4.05 0.39 -13.02
CA GLU A 53 -4.71 -0.82 -13.53
C GLU A 53 -6.23 -0.68 -13.44
N GLU A 54 -6.94 -0.83 -14.56
CA GLU A 54 -8.40 -0.64 -14.63
C GLU A 54 -9.20 -1.55 -13.68
N ASN A 55 -8.69 -2.76 -13.44
CA ASN A 55 -9.34 -3.76 -12.59
C ASN A 55 -8.83 -3.79 -11.14
N SER A 56 -8.07 -2.77 -10.74
CA SER A 56 -7.56 -2.62 -9.38
C SER A 56 -8.53 -1.82 -8.51
N TYR A 57 -8.90 -2.43 -7.39
CA TYR A 57 -9.76 -1.84 -6.37
C TYR A 57 -8.94 -1.59 -5.12
N THR A 58 -8.42 -0.37 -5.00
CA THR A 58 -7.68 0.08 -3.81
C THR A 58 -8.50 1.09 -3.01
N PHE A 59 -8.59 0.87 -1.70
CA PHE A 59 -9.20 1.76 -0.73
C PHE A 59 -8.21 2.12 0.36
N VAL A 60 -8.34 3.33 0.90
CA VAL A 60 -7.50 3.85 1.99
C VAL A 60 -8.36 4.22 3.20
N ALA A 61 -7.76 4.10 4.39
CA ALA A 61 -8.24 4.68 5.63
C ALA A 61 -7.45 5.96 5.91
N GLU A 62 -8.15 7.08 6.03
CA GLU A 62 -7.58 8.39 6.32
C GLU A 62 -8.00 8.84 7.73
N ASN A 63 -7.02 9.31 8.51
CA ASN A 63 -7.26 9.86 9.85
C ASN A 63 -7.81 11.31 9.77
N TYR A 64 -8.02 11.97 10.91
CA TYR A 64 -8.53 13.35 10.94
C TYR A 64 -7.51 14.41 10.50
N GLU A 65 -6.24 14.05 10.41
CA GLU A 65 -5.12 14.92 10.01
C GLU A 65 -4.81 14.80 8.51
N GLY A 66 -5.58 14.00 7.77
CA GLY A 66 -5.37 13.76 6.35
C GLY A 66 -4.32 12.69 6.03
N SER A 67 -3.79 12.00 7.04
CA SER A 67 -2.78 10.96 6.84
C SER A 67 -3.41 9.61 6.51
N ILE A 68 -2.81 8.90 5.55
CA ILE A 68 -3.17 7.52 5.24
C ILE A 68 -2.59 6.61 6.33
N VAL A 69 -3.48 5.87 7.01
CA VAL A 69 -3.14 4.99 8.13
C VAL A 69 -3.43 3.51 7.85
N GLY A 70 -4.01 3.22 6.68
CA GLY A 70 -4.35 1.86 6.26
C GLY A 70 -4.76 1.83 4.80
N PHE A 71 -4.64 0.68 4.17
CA PHE A 71 -5.15 0.46 2.82
C PHE A 71 -5.52 -1.01 2.62
N ILE A 72 -6.35 -1.27 1.62
CA ILE A 72 -6.64 -2.60 1.09
C ILE A 72 -6.63 -2.51 -0.43
N SER A 73 -6.12 -3.54 -1.10
CA SER A 73 -6.10 -3.63 -2.55
C SER A 73 -6.51 -5.03 -2.99
N GLY A 74 -7.32 -5.11 -4.03
CA GLY A 74 -7.67 -6.36 -4.70
C GLY A 74 -7.88 -6.12 -6.18
N ASN A 75 -7.50 -7.10 -7.00
CA ASN A 75 -7.71 -7.06 -8.44
C ASN A 75 -8.77 -8.08 -8.81
N CYS A 76 -9.71 -7.71 -9.69
CA CYS A 76 -10.61 -8.67 -10.30
C CYS A 76 -10.00 -9.15 -11.61
N ASN A 77 -9.45 -10.37 -11.64
CA ASN A 77 -9.02 -11.00 -12.88
C ASN A 77 -10.16 -11.89 -13.42
N PRO A 78 -10.84 -11.51 -14.50
CA PRO A 78 -11.93 -12.32 -15.07
C PRO A 78 -11.45 -13.63 -15.74
N GLY A 79 -10.13 -13.89 -15.82
CA GLY A 79 -9.56 -15.01 -16.57
C GLY A 79 -9.28 -16.32 -15.82
N ASN A 80 -9.72 -16.46 -14.56
CA ASN A 80 -9.52 -17.69 -13.76
C ASN A 80 -10.84 -18.21 -13.14
N LEU A 81 -11.92 -18.21 -13.92
CA LEU A 81 -13.15 -18.96 -13.63
C LEU A 81 -13.34 -20.06 -14.67
#